data_AF-A0A4P7Y7X7-F1
#
_entry.id   AF-A0A4P7Y7X7-F1
#
_cell.length_a   1.000
_cell.length_b   1.000
_cell.length_c   1.000
_cell.angle_alpha   90.00
_cell.angle_beta   90.00
_cell.angle_gamma   90.00
#
_symmetry.space_group_name_H-M   'P 1'
#
loop_
_entity.id
_entity.type
_entity.pdbx_description
1 polymer ?
#
loop_
_entity_poly.entity_id
_entity_poly.type
_entity_poly.pdbx_seq_one_letter_code
_entity_poly.pdbx_strand_id
1 'polypeptide(L)'
;MDRQIVYPGQILPETALLQMAKDAMIGSAKLAAAMLGTSTIANGFAVTPTGPASLQIVVAPGEIYAMANVDSLAFSTLPADTTHSILKQGIMLDGVTLSCPAPTTTGQSINYLVQVTYQDQDSTPVLLPYYNSANPALPYSGMGNNGLTQNTSRKGVAIVQVKAGASAATGSQVTPAPDSGYVGLFVATVAYGQTTITSGNITQYAGAPLLPSGVLQSIQGGNTTYALDTGAVNACAATFFQRLQRWLTG
;
A
#
# COMPACT_ATOMS: atom_id res chain seq x y z
N MET A 1 18.62 5.32 -14.50
CA MET A 1 18.66 4.00 -13.86
C MET A 1 20.10 3.56 -13.91
N ASP A 2 20.64 3.21 -12.75
CA ASP A 2 22.02 2.74 -12.66
C ASP A 2 22.11 1.32 -13.21
N ARG A 3 23.27 0.98 -13.78
CA ARG A 3 23.49 -0.29 -14.45
C ARG A 3 24.81 -0.87 -13.95
N GLN A 4 24.72 -2.08 -13.40
CA GLN A 4 25.91 -2.81 -12.97
C GLN A 4 26.72 -3.27 -14.19
N ILE A 5 28.04 -3.05 -14.15
CA ILE A 5 28.98 -3.51 -15.17
C ILE A 5 29.72 -4.72 -14.61
N VAL A 6 29.77 -5.79 -15.39
CA VAL A 6 30.51 -7.02 -15.07
C VAL A 6 31.44 -7.32 -16.24
N TYR A 7 32.69 -7.64 -15.96
CA TYR A 7 33.71 -7.87 -16.98
C TYR A 7 33.89 -9.36 -17.30
N PRO A 8 34.39 -9.70 -18.52
CA PRO A 8 34.74 -11.08 -18.86
C PRO A 8 35.74 -11.68 -17.85
N GLY A 9 35.43 -12.87 -17.33
CA GLY A 9 36.25 -13.58 -16.34
C GLY A 9 36.05 -13.13 -14.88
N GLN A 10 35.21 -12.14 -14.61
CA GLN A 10 34.88 -11.71 -13.25
C GLN A 10 34.00 -12.74 -12.54
N ILE A 11 34.33 -13.06 -11.28
CA ILE A 11 33.41 -13.75 -10.37
C ILE A 11 32.36 -12.76 -9.90
N LEU A 12 31.08 -13.05 -10.16
CA LEU A 12 29.98 -12.17 -9.82
C LEU A 12 29.66 -12.28 -8.32
N PRO A 13 29.81 -11.19 -7.52
CA PRO A 13 29.31 -11.19 -6.16
C PRO A 13 27.78 -11.13 -6.15
N GLU A 14 27.15 -11.69 -5.12
CA GLU A 14 25.68 -11.68 -4.97
C GLU A 14 25.12 -10.26 -4.90
N THR A 15 25.89 -9.32 -4.35
CA THR A 15 25.55 -7.90 -4.27
C THR A 15 25.30 -7.27 -5.63
N ALA A 16 25.91 -7.75 -6.71
CA ALA A 16 25.66 -7.23 -8.05
C ALA A 16 24.22 -7.52 -8.50
N LEU A 17 23.69 -8.72 -8.23
CA LEU A 17 22.31 -9.07 -8.55
C LEU A 17 21.32 -8.29 -7.66
N LEU A 18 21.63 -8.19 -6.37
CA LEU A 18 20.81 -7.44 -5.41
C LEU A 18 20.75 -5.96 -5.76
N GLN A 19 21.87 -5.37 -6.21
CA GLN A 19 21.95 -3.98 -6.60
C GLN A 19 21.15 -3.71 -7.89
N MET A 20 21.20 -4.62 -8.87
CA MET A 20 20.34 -4.51 -10.06
C MET A 20 18.85 -4.46 -9.71
N ALA A 21 18.40 -5.28 -8.75
CA ALA A 21 17.01 -5.25 -8.29
C ALA A 21 16.66 -3.92 -7.60
N LYS A 22 17.57 -3.40 -6.76
CA LYS A 22 17.44 -2.09 -6.12
C LYS A 22 17.36 -0.95 -7.15
N ASP A 23 18.26 -0.94 -8.13
CA ASP A 23 18.32 0.08 -9.19
C ASP A 23 17.04 0.07 -10.06
N ALA A 24 16.52 -1.12 -10.38
CA ALA A 24 15.26 -1.29 -11.10
C ALA A 24 14.07 -0.73 -10.31
N MET A 25 13.97 -1.04 -9.02
CA MET A 25 12.93 -0.50 -8.13
C MET A 25 13.01 1.04 -8.09
N ILE A 26 14.20 1.61 -7.92
CA ILE A 26 14.38 3.08 -7.90
C ILE A 26 13.91 3.69 -9.23
N GLY A 27 14.24 3.07 -10.37
CA GLY A 27 13.78 3.51 -11.68
C GLY A 27 12.26 3.54 -11.79
N SER A 28 11.59 2.44 -11.41
CA SER A 28 10.13 2.35 -11.39
C SER A 28 9.49 3.35 -10.43
N ALA A 29 10.08 3.54 -9.25
CA ALA A 29 9.60 4.51 -8.27
C ALA A 29 9.70 5.96 -8.77
N LYS A 30 10.77 6.32 -9.49
CA LYS A 30 10.91 7.65 -10.10
C LYS A 30 9.89 7.87 -11.22
N LEU A 31 9.59 6.85 -12.01
CA LEU A 31 8.52 6.92 -13.01
C LEU A 31 7.15 7.09 -12.33
N ALA A 32 6.85 6.30 -11.30
CA ALA A 32 5.60 6.42 -10.55
C ALA A 32 5.46 7.81 -9.93
N ALA A 33 6.54 8.34 -9.31
CA ALA A 33 6.55 9.69 -8.75
C ALA A 33 6.35 10.79 -9.81
N ALA A 34 6.87 10.62 -11.03
CA ALA A 34 6.65 11.56 -12.12
C ALA A 34 5.18 11.60 -12.57
N MET A 35 4.47 10.46 -12.47
CA MET A 35 3.07 10.33 -12.89
C MET A 35 2.07 10.69 -11.79
N LEU A 36 2.35 10.29 -10.56
CA LEU A 36 1.45 10.34 -9.41
C LEU A 36 1.79 11.47 -8.43
N GLY A 37 2.98 12.06 -8.54
CA GLY A 37 3.53 12.96 -7.53
C GLY A 37 4.10 12.19 -6.33
N THR A 38 4.33 12.90 -5.22
CA THR A 38 4.93 12.34 -4.00
C THR A 38 3.94 12.15 -2.86
N SER A 39 2.68 12.53 -3.05
CA SER A 39 1.61 12.26 -2.08
C SER A 39 1.26 10.78 -2.08
N THR A 40 0.80 10.27 -0.94
CA THR A 40 0.29 8.89 -0.88
C THR A 40 -0.96 8.76 -1.73
N ILE A 41 -1.00 7.74 -2.58
CA ILE A 41 -2.12 7.44 -3.48
C ILE A 41 -2.45 5.95 -3.38
N ALA A 42 -3.72 5.59 -3.42
CA ALA A 42 -4.20 4.22 -3.46
C ALA A 42 -5.06 3.97 -4.70
N ASN A 43 -5.00 2.76 -5.24
CA ASN A 43 -5.76 2.32 -6.40
C ASN A 43 -6.34 0.92 -6.13
N GLY A 44 -7.61 0.71 -6.48
CA GLY A 44 -8.34 -0.52 -6.13
C GLY A 44 -8.87 -0.50 -4.70
N PHE A 45 -8.68 -1.59 -3.95
CA PHE A 45 -9.17 -1.76 -2.57
C PHE A 45 -10.68 -1.55 -2.39
N ALA A 46 -11.48 -1.92 -3.40
CA ALA A 46 -12.94 -1.86 -3.28
C ALA A 46 -13.40 -2.70 -2.09
N VAL A 47 -14.21 -2.09 -1.22
CA VAL A 47 -14.73 -2.76 -0.02
C VAL A 47 -16.17 -3.19 -0.26
N THR A 48 -16.43 -4.48 -0.11
CA THR A 48 -17.75 -5.08 -0.30
C THR A 48 -18.14 -5.97 0.88
N PRO A 49 -19.45 -6.19 1.11
CA PRO A 49 -19.90 -7.22 2.05
C PRO A 49 -19.41 -8.63 1.68
N THR A 50 -19.27 -9.53 2.66
CA THR A 50 -19.00 -10.94 2.37
C THR A 50 -20.20 -11.67 1.75
N GLY A 51 -19.90 -12.66 0.91
CA GLY A 51 -20.83 -13.73 0.56
C GLY A 51 -20.26 -15.07 1.04
N PRO A 52 -20.91 -15.81 1.98
CA PRO A 52 -22.17 -15.52 2.67
C PRO A 52 -22.13 -14.28 3.57
N ALA A 53 -23.31 -13.69 3.84
CA ALA A 53 -23.43 -12.47 4.62
C ALA A 53 -22.96 -12.68 6.07
N SER A 54 -22.09 -11.78 6.56
CA SER A 54 -21.54 -11.83 7.91
C SER A 54 -21.15 -10.42 8.39
N LEU A 55 -20.64 -10.31 9.63
CA LEU A 55 -20.04 -9.08 10.18
C LEU A 55 -18.58 -8.90 9.73
N GLN A 56 -18.31 -9.19 8.47
CA GLN A 56 -17.02 -9.02 7.85
C GLN A 56 -17.19 -8.26 6.54
N ILE A 57 -16.12 -7.61 6.13
CA ILE A 57 -15.99 -6.94 4.84
C ILE A 57 -14.87 -7.59 4.05
N VAL A 58 -15.00 -7.63 2.73
CA VAL A 58 -13.96 -8.06 1.81
C VAL A 58 -13.35 -6.80 1.20
N VAL A 59 -12.03 -6.69 1.29
CA VAL A 59 -11.26 -5.68 0.57
C VAL A 59 -10.64 -6.35 -0.64
N ALA A 60 -11.03 -5.90 -1.83
CA ALA A 60 -10.49 -6.39 -3.09
C ALA A 60 -8.99 -6.07 -3.24
N PRO A 61 -8.27 -6.77 -4.14
CA PRO A 61 -6.90 -6.43 -4.51
C PRO A 61 -6.71 -4.95 -4.82
N GLY A 62 -5.51 -4.46 -4.60
CA GLY A 62 -5.18 -3.05 -4.78
C GLY A 62 -3.70 -2.77 -4.58
N GLU A 63 -3.35 -1.51 -4.79
CA GLU A 63 -1.99 -1.03 -4.68
C GLU A 63 -1.95 0.36 -4.03
N ILE A 64 -0.92 0.61 -3.24
CA ILE A 64 -0.65 1.89 -2.61
C ILE A 64 0.72 2.38 -3.07
N TYR A 65 0.83 3.68 -3.33
CA TYR A 65 2.07 4.37 -3.60
C TYR A 65 2.33 5.33 -2.45
N ALA A 66 3.44 5.16 -1.75
CA ALA A 66 3.79 5.97 -0.59
C ALA A 66 5.29 6.24 -0.53
N MET A 67 5.67 7.41 0.00
CA MET A 67 7.07 7.72 0.24
C MET A 67 7.61 6.85 1.38
N ALA A 68 8.66 6.10 1.10
CA ALA A 68 9.37 5.29 2.08
C ALA A 68 10.88 5.33 1.80
N ASN A 69 11.68 4.97 2.80
CA ASN A 69 13.12 4.77 2.62
C ASN A 69 13.38 3.75 1.53
N VAL A 70 14.47 3.90 0.78
CA VAL A 70 14.85 2.94 -0.26
C VAL A 70 15.00 1.54 0.35
N ASP A 71 15.69 1.44 1.48
CA ASP A 71 15.77 0.20 2.27
C ASP A 71 15.84 0.55 3.76
N SER A 72 14.78 0.25 4.51
CA SER A 72 14.78 0.46 5.97
C SER A 72 15.64 -0.55 6.73
N LEU A 73 15.89 -1.71 6.12
CA LEU A 73 16.71 -2.80 6.63
C LEU A 73 17.65 -3.29 5.52
N ALA A 74 18.76 -3.91 5.90
CA ALA A 74 19.70 -4.50 4.94
C ALA A 74 18.98 -5.48 4.00
N PHE A 75 19.27 -5.41 2.70
CA PHE A 75 18.78 -6.35 1.70
C PHE A 75 19.86 -7.40 1.45
N SER A 76 19.81 -8.48 2.24
CA SER A 76 20.92 -9.43 2.37
C SER A 76 22.21 -8.71 2.79
N THR A 77 23.30 -8.82 2.02
CA THR A 77 24.59 -8.17 2.28
C THR A 77 24.63 -6.71 1.84
N LEU A 78 23.61 -6.20 1.13
CA LEU A 78 23.48 -4.78 0.84
C LEU A 78 23.01 -4.01 2.09
N PRO A 79 23.73 -2.95 2.52
CA PRO A 79 23.32 -2.14 3.66
C PRO A 79 21.96 -1.46 3.46
N ALA A 80 21.30 -1.14 4.57
CA ALA A 80 20.11 -0.30 4.57
C ALA A 80 20.43 1.08 3.97
N ASP A 81 19.44 1.69 3.31
CA ASP A 81 19.50 3.01 2.70
C ASP A 81 18.32 3.84 3.22
N THR A 82 18.56 4.46 4.36
CA THR A 82 17.60 5.30 5.09
C THR A 82 17.81 6.79 4.86
N THR A 83 18.84 7.17 4.11
CA THR A 83 19.13 8.57 3.75
C THR A 83 18.32 9.04 2.55
N HIS A 84 17.82 8.11 1.74
CA HIS A 84 17.01 8.41 0.57
C HIS A 84 15.60 7.85 0.72
N SER A 85 14.63 8.60 0.22
CA SER A 85 13.24 8.15 0.12
C SER A 85 12.74 8.19 -1.32
N ILE A 86 11.93 7.20 -1.68
CA ILE A 86 11.34 7.02 -3.01
C ILE A 86 9.86 6.68 -2.86
N LEU A 87 9.08 6.92 -3.92
CA LEU A 87 7.67 6.52 -3.96
C LEU A 87 7.58 5.01 -4.20
N LYS A 88 7.49 4.24 -3.11
CA LYS A 88 7.40 2.78 -3.18
C LYS A 88 5.96 2.34 -3.46
N GLN A 89 5.84 1.24 -4.20
CA GLN A 89 4.58 0.59 -4.51
C GLN A 89 4.38 -0.60 -3.57
N GLY A 90 3.29 -0.60 -2.82
CA GLY A 90 2.79 -1.73 -2.06
C GLY A 90 1.70 -2.40 -2.86
N ILE A 91 1.77 -3.72 -3.01
CA ILE A 91 0.81 -4.48 -3.81
C ILE A 91 0.13 -5.50 -2.91
N MET A 92 -1.19 -5.61 -3.05
CA MET A 92 -2.01 -6.68 -2.51
C MET A 92 -2.72 -7.35 -3.68
N LEU A 93 -2.22 -8.52 -4.10
CA LEU A 93 -2.75 -9.27 -5.25
C LEU A 93 -4.02 -10.08 -4.91
N ASP A 94 -4.16 -10.48 -3.65
CA ASP A 94 -5.29 -11.25 -3.15
C ASP A 94 -6.12 -10.40 -2.19
N GLY A 95 -7.45 -10.49 -2.29
CA GLY A 95 -8.34 -9.78 -1.38
C GLY A 95 -8.22 -10.29 0.05
N VAL A 96 -8.51 -9.42 1.02
CA VAL A 96 -8.48 -9.75 2.45
C VAL A 96 -9.86 -9.56 3.07
N THR A 97 -10.26 -10.49 3.93
CA THR A 97 -11.49 -10.38 4.73
C THR A 97 -11.16 -9.81 6.10
N LEU A 98 -11.87 -8.77 6.51
CA LEU A 98 -11.65 -8.06 7.77
C LEU A 98 -12.90 -8.11 8.63
N SER A 99 -12.72 -8.41 9.93
CA SER A 99 -13.81 -8.55 10.89
C SER A 99 -14.23 -7.20 11.47
N CYS A 100 -15.54 -6.98 11.58
CA CYS A 100 -16.17 -5.74 12.06
C CYS A 100 -17.31 -6.10 13.02
N PRO A 101 -17.01 -6.58 14.25
CA PRO A 101 -18.03 -7.05 15.18
C PRO A 101 -19.01 -5.94 15.59
N ALA A 102 -20.24 -6.32 15.89
CA ALA A 102 -21.25 -5.41 16.39
C ALA A 102 -20.92 -4.95 17.83
N PRO A 103 -21.32 -3.73 18.23
CA PRO A 103 -21.15 -3.29 19.61
C PRO A 103 -22.08 -4.08 20.54
N THR A 104 -21.73 -4.14 21.82
CA THR A 104 -22.46 -4.94 22.83
C THR A 104 -23.59 -4.19 23.52
N THR A 105 -23.67 -2.86 23.38
CA THR A 105 -24.65 -2.01 24.07
C THR A 105 -25.79 -1.62 23.14
N THR A 106 -27.02 -1.87 23.57
CA THR A 106 -28.24 -1.52 22.82
C THR A 106 -28.29 -0.02 22.48
N GLY A 107 -28.68 0.30 21.25
CA GLY A 107 -28.78 1.68 20.75
C GLY A 107 -27.44 2.30 20.36
N GLN A 108 -26.34 1.54 20.39
CA GLN A 108 -25.03 2.00 19.92
C GLN A 108 -24.68 1.49 18.53
N SER A 109 -23.82 2.25 17.86
CA SER A 109 -23.13 1.90 16.61
C SER A 109 -21.64 2.15 16.75
N ILE A 110 -20.85 1.48 15.92
CA ILE A 110 -19.40 1.66 15.82
C ILE A 110 -19.00 1.85 14.36
N ASN A 111 -18.05 2.74 14.12
CA ASN A 111 -17.41 2.91 12.82
C ASN A 111 -16.07 2.16 12.81
N TYR A 112 -15.86 1.34 11.78
CA TYR A 112 -14.57 0.72 11.47
C TYR A 112 -13.93 1.45 10.31
N LEU A 113 -12.75 2.04 10.52
CA LEU A 113 -11.97 2.61 9.43
C LEU A 113 -11.13 1.51 8.77
N VAL A 114 -11.36 1.26 7.49
CA VAL A 114 -10.45 0.48 6.64
C VAL A 114 -9.28 1.39 6.29
N GLN A 115 -8.07 0.97 6.63
CA GLN A 115 -6.86 1.74 6.39
C GLN A 115 -5.79 0.86 5.76
N VAL A 116 -4.91 1.48 4.98
CA VAL A 116 -3.83 0.80 4.26
C VAL A 116 -2.50 1.51 4.46
N THR A 117 -1.42 0.74 4.49
CA THR A 117 -0.04 1.25 4.47
C THR A 117 0.85 0.44 3.54
N TYR A 118 2.01 0.99 3.22
CA TYR A 118 3.10 0.30 2.55
C TYR A 118 4.05 -0.32 3.59
N GLN A 119 4.51 -1.55 3.35
CA GLN A 119 5.58 -2.16 4.14
C GLN A 119 6.52 -3.01 3.27
N ASP A 120 7.83 -2.99 3.56
CA ASP A 120 8.76 -4.00 3.08
C ASP A 120 8.65 -5.27 3.92
N GLN A 121 8.41 -6.41 3.28
CA GLN A 121 8.30 -7.71 3.95
C GLN A 121 9.21 -8.75 3.30
N ASP A 122 10.15 -9.28 4.07
CA ASP A 122 10.94 -10.44 3.66
C ASP A 122 10.08 -11.71 3.76
N SER A 123 10.13 -12.54 2.72
CA SER A 123 9.24 -13.70 2.56
C SER A 123 9.93 -14.83 1.79
N THR A 124 9.20 -15.95 1.65
CA THR A 124 9.66 -17.18 1.00
C THR A 124 10.92 -17.74 1.68
N PRO A 125 10.80 -18.20 2.95
CA PRO A 125 11.91 -18.84 3.64
C PRO A 125 12.26 -20.18 2.97
N VAL A 126 13.51 -20.35 2.57
CA VAL A 126 14.03 -21.57 1.94
C VAL A 126 15.31 -22.01 2.65
N LEU A 127 15.50 -23.32 2.81
CA LEU A 127 16.79 -23.87 3.23
C LEU A 127 17.74 -23.86 2.02
N LEU A 128 18.66 -22.90 2.01
CA LEU A 128 19.56 -22.70 0.88
C LEU A 128 20.84 -23.56 1.00
N PRO A 129 21.32 -24.17 -0.10
CA PRO A 129 22.64 -24.77 -0.12
C PRO A 129 23.72 -23.68 -0.16
N TYR A 130 24.76 -23.83 0.66
CA TYR A 130 25.92 -22.93 0.70
C TYR A 130 27.19 -23.66 0.27
N TYR A 131 28.09 -22.94 -0.40
CA TYR A 131 29.38 -23.47 -0.80
C TYR A 131 30.22 -23.87 0.42
N ASN A 132 30.69 -25.12 0.43
CA ASN A 132 31.58 -25.65 1.44
C ASN A 132 33.01 -25.73 0.86
N SER A 133 33.86 -24.79 1.25
CA SER A 133 35.25 -24.74 0.76
C SER A 133 36.11 -25.90 1.25
N ALA A 134 35.76 -26.53 2.38
CA ALA A 134 36.48 -27.68 2.92
C ALA A 134 36.13 -28.99 2.22
N ASN A 135 34.89 -29.12 1.73
CA ASN A 135 34.46 -30.25 0.90
C ASN A 135 33.40 -29.82 -0.12
N PRO A 136 33.80 -29.43 -1.34
CA PRO A 136 32.88 -28.95 -2.37
C PRO A 136 31.83 -29.98 -2.82
N ALA A 137 32.04 -31.28 -2.57
CA ALA A 137 31.08 -32.32 -2.88
C ALA A 137 29.90 -32.37 -1.88
N LEU A 138 30.00 -31.69 -0.75
CA LEU A 138 29.00 -31.65 0.31
C LEU A 138 28.64 -30.20 0.68
N PRO A 139 27.71 -29.57 -0.05
CA PRO A 139 27.22 -28.24 0.27
C PRO A 139 26.66 -28.16 1.69
N TYR A 140 26.83 -27.01 2.33
CA TYR A 140 26.19 -26.75 3.63
C TYR A 140 24.69 -26.56 3.46
N SER A 141 23.92 -27.02 4.46
CA SER A 141 22.48 -26.77 4.54
C SER A 141 22.21 -25.56 5.44
N GLY A 142 21.91 -24.41 4.84
CA GLY A 142 21.84 -23.12 5.55
C GLY A 142 23.22 -22.51 5.80
N MET A 143 23.24 -21.22 6.13
CA MET A 143 24.47 -20.48 6.37
C MET A 143 25.30 -21.14 7.49
N GLY A 144 26.55 -21.52 7.18
CA GLY A 144 27.41 -22.21 8.14
C GLY A 144 26.93 -23.60 8.55
N ASN A 145 26.09 -24.25 7.73
CA ASN A 145 25.51 -25.58 7.98
C ASN A 145 24.59 -25.65 9.22
N ASN A 146 23.91 -24.56 9.55
CA ASN A 146 23.06 -24.46 10.74
C ASN A 146 21.64 -25.04 10.56
N GLY A 147 21.26 -25.49 9.37
CA GLY A 147 19.94 -26.06 9.07
C GLY A 147 18.79 -25.05 9.10
N LEU A 148 19.05 -23.74 9.22
CA LEU A 148 18.02 -22.71 9.26
C LEU A 148 17.67 -22.21 7.86
N THR A 149 16.39 -21.85 7.67
CA THR A 149 15.90 -21.24 6.44
C THR A 149 16.20 -19.74 6.39
N GLN A 150 16.31 -19.19 5.18
CA GLN A 150 16.49 -17.76 4.94
C GLN A 150 15.47 -17.26 3.92
N ASN A 151 14.96 -16.05 4.13
CA ASN A 151 14.04 -15.42 3.20
C ASN A 151 14.74 -15.12 1.87
N THR A 152 14.07 -15.41 0.75
CA THR A 152 14.64 -15.32 -0.60
C THR A 152 14.01 -14.21 -1.44
N SER A 153 13.03 -13.49 -0.88
CA SER A 153 12.36 -12.38 -1.56
C SER A 153 12.05 -11.26 -0.56
N ARG A 154 12.16 -10.01 -1.02
CA ARG A 154 11.62 -8.84 -0.34
C ARG A 154 10.46 -8.30 -1.16
N LYS A 155 9.29 -8.15 -0.53
CA LYS A 155 8.06 -7.69 -1.16
C LYS A 155 7.72 -6.30 -0.66
N GLY A 156 7.29 -5.42 -1.57
CA GLY A 156 6.52 -4.23 -1.21
C GLY A 156 5.06 -4.60 -1.08
N VAL A 157 4.56 -4.72 0.15
CA VAL A 157 3.18 -5.15 0.42
C VAL A 157 2.30 -3.96 0.78
N ALA A 158 1.05 -3.99 0.28
CA ALA A 158 0.00 -3.14 0.81
C ALA A 158 -0.67 -3.86 1.97
N ILE A 159 -0.53 -3.33 3.18
CA ILE A 159 -1.12 -3.92 4.39
C ILE A 159 -2.41 -3.19 4.68
N VAL A 160 -3.52 -3.90 4.52
CA VAL A 160 -4.86 -3.40 4.83
C VAL A 160 -5.30 -3.95 6.18
N GLN A 161 -5.85 -3.07 7.02
CA GLN A 161 -6.43 -3.44 8.30
C GLN A 161 -7.65 -2.58 8.63
N VAL A 162 -8.43 -3.02 9.61
CA VAL A 162 -9.53 -2.23 10.19
C VAL A 162 -9.12 -1.66 11.53
N LYS A 163 -9.48 -0.40 11.76
CA LYS A 163 -9.37 0.28 13.05
C LYS A 163 -10.76 0.52 13.62
N ALA A 164 -11.01 -0.02 14.80
CA ALA A 164 -12.26 0.18 15.52
C ALA A 164 -12.33 1.60 16.13
N GLY A 165 -13.44 2.30 15.92
CA GLY A 165 -13.77 3.52 16.63
C GLY A 165 -14.34 3.25 18.02
N ALA A 166 -14.70 4.31 18.74
CA ALA A 166 -15.50 4.18 19.96
C ALA A 166 -16.97 3.92 19.59
N SER A 167 -17.62 2.98 20.26
CA SER A 167 -19.06 2.81 20.12
C SER A 167 -19.78 3.98 20.79
N ALA A 168 -20.80 4.52 20.12
CA ALA A 168 -21.60 5.64 20.60
C ALA A 168 -23.05 5.47 20.19
N ALA A 169 -23.94 6.31 20.72
CA ALA A 169 -25.34 6.34 20.28
C ALA A 169 -25.42 6.42 18.75
N THR A 170 -26.27 5.59 18.14
CA THR A 170 -26.42 5.54 16.68
C THR A 170 -26.69 6.94 16.10
N GLY A 171 -25.86 7.35 15.15
CA GLY A 171 -25.87 8.68 14.54
C GLY A 171 -24.84 9.65 15.13
N SER A 172 -24.21 9.32 16.26
CA SER A 172 -23.16 10.14 16.92
C SER A 172 -21.80 9.46 16.97
N GLN A 173 -21.66 8.26 16.39
CA GLN A 173 -20.38 7.55 16.34
C GLN A 173 -19.36 8.28 15.46
N VAL A 174 -18.12 8.36 15.95
CA VAL A 174 -17.03 9.07 15.29
C VAL A 174 -16.11 8.06 14.60
N THR A 175 -15.77 8.34 13.34
CA THR A 175 -14.76 7.57 12.62
C THR A 175 -13.38 7.83 13.22
N PRO A 176 -12.62 6.80 13.62
CA PRO A 176 -11.27 7.00 14.14
C PRO A 176 -10.35 7.56 13.04
N ALA A 177 -9.35 8.35 13.43
CA ALA A 177 -8.33 8.80 12.48
C ALA A 177 -7.41 7.61 12.05
N PRO A 178 -6.86 7.61 10.82
CA PRO A 178 -5.85 6.64 10.42
C PRO A 178 -4.64 6.61 11.36
N ASP A 179 -3.99 5.46 11.48
CA ASP A 179 -2.75 5.33 12.24
C ASP A 179 -1.58 6.03 11.53
N SER A 180 -0.51 6.32 12.29
CA SER A 180 0.69 6.91 11.71
C SER A 180 1.26 6.01 10.61
N GLY A 181 1.47 6.58 9.42
CA GLY A 181 1.91 5.83 8.24
C GLY A 181 0.79 5.13 7.46
N TYR A 182 -0.46 5.19 7.94
CA TYR A 182 -1.63 4.66 7.25
C TYR A 182 -2.45 5.78 6.60
N VAL A 183 -3.17 5.42 5.54
CA VAL A 183 -4.23 6.25 4.96
C VAL A 183 -5.57 5.54 5.07
N GLY A 184 -6.63 6.29 5.34
CA GLY A 184 -8.00 5.77 5.40
C GLY A 184 -8.58 5.58 4.00
N LEU A 185 -9.34 4.50 3.79
CA LEU A 185 -9.96 4.17 2.50
C LEU A 185 -11.49 4.22 2.57
N PHE A 186 -12.07 3.42 3.48
CA PHE A 186 -13.51 3.25 3.64
C PHE A 186 -13.88 3.19 5.11
N VAL A 187 -15.15 3.42 5.41
CA VAL A 187 -15.73 3.31 6.74
C VAL A 187 -16.88 2.32 6.68
N ALA A 188 -16.86 1.30 7.54
CA ALA A 188 -17.97 0.38 7.74
C ALA A 188 -18.67 0.72 9.07
N THR A 189 -19.96 1.04 9.01
CA THR A 189 -20.78 1.33 10.20
C THR A 189 -21.56 0.08 10.61
N VAL A 190 -21.38 -0.37 11.84
CA VAL A 190 -22.08 -1.55 12.38
C VAL A 190 -22.90 -1.13 13.60
N ALA A 191 -24.21 -1.43 13.57
CA ALA A 191 -25.12 -1.17 14.67
C ALA A 191 -25.22 -2.37 15.63
N TYR A 192 -25.66 -2.10 16.86
CA TYR A 192 -26.01 -3.15 17.83
C TYR A 192 -27.01 -4.15 17.22
N GLY A 193 -26.78 -5.44 17.47
CA GLY A 193 -27.66 -6.52 17.01
C GLY A 193 -27.59 -6.81 15.50
N GLN A 194 -26.78 -6.07 14.75
CA GLN A 194 -26.54 -6.34 13.34
C GLN A 194 -25.78 -7.67 13.19
N THR A 195 -26.20 -8.52 12.26
CA THR A 195 -25.56 -9.82 11.97
C THR A 195 -24.90 -9.88 10.60
N THR A 196 -25.18 -8.89 9.75
CA THR A 196 -24.68 -8.79 8.38
C THR A 196 -24.33 -7.35 8.03
N ILE A 197 -23.21 -7.13 7.36
CA ILE A 197 -22.87 -5.83 6.76
C ILE A 197 -23.45 -5.80 5.34
N THR A 198 -24.06 -4.68 4.96
CA THR A 198 -24.57 -4.45 3.60
C THR A 198 -23.79 -3.31 2.92
N SER A 199 -23.98 -3.12 1.62
CA SER A 199 -23.33 -2.02 0.89
C SER A 199 -23.69 -0.64 1.46
N GLY A 200 -24.91 -0.47 1.97
CA GLY A 200 -25.36 0.78 2.61
C GLY A 200 -24.64 1.09 3.94
N ASN A 201 -23.95 0.11 4.52
CA ASN A 201 -23.14 0.31 5.73
C ASN A 201 -21.72 0.76 5.41
N ILE A 202 -21.30 0.73 4.14
CA ILE A 202 -19.93 1.00 3.70
C ILE A 202 -19.94 2.32 2.94
N THR A 203 -19.12 3.27 3.39
CA THR A 203 -18.94 4.57 2.71
C THR A 203 -17.47 4.87 2.52
N GLN A 204 -17.13 5.62 1.48
CA GLN A 204 -15.75 6.05 1.26
C GLN A 204 -15.32 7.03 2.37
N TYR A 205 -14.10 6.87 2.87
CA TYR A 205 -13.54 7.82 3.83
C TYR A 205 -13.30 9.17 3.13
N ALA A 206 -13.73 10.27 3.74
CA ALA A 206 -13.71 11.60 3.09
C ALA A 206 -12.31 12.05 2.66
N GLY A 207 -11.25 11.62 3.36
CA GLY A 207 -9.85 11.90 3.02
C GLY A 207 -9.16 10.78 2.25
N ALA A 208 -9.90 9.83 1.66
CA ALA A 208 -9.30 8.69 0.99
C ALA A 208 -8.54 9.11 -0.27
N PRO A 209 -7.23 8.80 -0.38
CA PRO A 209 -6.44 9.16 -1.55
C PRO A 209 -6.63 8.15 -2.69
N LEU A 210 -7.88 7.78 -2.99
CA LEU A 210 -8.21 6.79 -4.01
C LEU A 210 -8.22 7.43 -5.40
N LEU A 211 -7.56 6.80 -6.36
CA LEU A 211 -7.69 7.16 -7.77
C LEU A 211 -9.12 6.81 -8.24
N PRO A 212 -9.87 7.77 -8.82
CA PRO A 212 -11.22 7.51 -9.30
C PRO A 212 -11.23 6.58 -10.51
N SER A 213 -10.17 6.60 -11.32
CA SER A 213 -9.85 5.63 -12.37
C SER A 213 -8.35 5.70 -12.70
N GLY A 214 -7.87 4.95 -13.69
CA GLY A 214 -6.48 5.10 -14.17
C GLY A 214 -6.16 6.57 -14.50
N VAL A 215 -4.91 7.00 -14.30
CA VAL A 215 -4.54 8.43 -14.41
C VAL A 215 -4.91 9.02 -15.77
N LEU A 216 -4.60 8.30 -16.85
CA LEU A 216 -4.91 8.75 -18.21
C LEU A 216 -6.42 8.77 -18.47
N GLN A 217 -7.16 7.78 -17.98
CA GLN A 217 -8.62 7.73 -18.09
C GLN A 217 -9.28 8.85 -17.27
N SER A 218 -8.73 9.16 -16.10
CA SER A 218 -9.19 10.27 -15.24
C SER A 218 -8.92 11.63 -15.90
N ILE A 219 -7.80 11.76 -16.62
CA ILE A 219 -7.49 12.95 -17.42
C ILE A 219 -8.42 13.04 -18.64
N GLN A 220 -8.55 11.96 -19.42
CA GLN A 220 -9.38 11.93 -20.64
C GLN A 220 -10.88 12.11 -20.34
N GLY A 221 -11.36 11.56 -19.23
CA GLY A 221 -12.74 11.68 -18.77
C GLY A 221 -13.05 13.01 -18.09
N GLY A 222 -12.08 13.93 -17.96
CA GLY A 222 -12.29 15.20 -17.27
C GLY A 222 -12.54 15.07 -15.76
N ASN A 223 -12.25 13.90 -15.18
CA ASN A 223 -12.42 13.58 -13.76
C ASN A 223 -11.31 14.15 -12.88
N THR A 224 -10.35 14.88 -13.45
CA THR A 224 -9.32 15.62 -12.71
C THR A 224 -9.65 17.10 -12.71
N THR A 225 -10.02 17.62 -11.55
CA THR A 225 -10.22 19.05 -11.32
C THR A 225 -9.06 19.61 -10.52
N TYR A 226 -8.75 20.88 -10.76
CA TYR A 226 -7.91 21.66 -9.88
C TYR A 226 -8.59 22.99 -9.62
N ALA A 227 -8.34 23.57 -8.45
CA ALA A 227 -8.78 24.91 -8.13
C ALA A 227 -7.64 25.65 -7.43
N LEU A 228 -7.43 26.91 -7.80
CA LEU A 228 -6.58 27.82 -7.04
C LEU A 228 -7.45 28.43 -5.94
N ASP A 229 -6.96 28.41 -4.70
CA ASP A 229 -7.59 29.19 -3.63
C ASP A 229 -7.29 30.67 -3.88
N THR A 230 -8.33 31.43 -4.18
CA THR A 230 -8.29 32.89 -4.39
C THR A 230 -8.96 33.62 -3.24
N GLY A 231 -9.24 32.92 -2.15
CA GLY A 231 -9.88 33.47 -0.98
C GLY A 231 -8.96 34.39 -0.15
N ALA A 232 -9.59 35.23 0.67
CA ALA A 232 -8.87 36.07 1.63
C ALA A 232 -8.43 35.25 2.85
N VAL A 233 -7.62 35.85 3.73
CA VAL A 233 -7.21 35.22 5.00
C VAL A 233 -8.44 34.67 5.74
N ASN A 234 -8.40 33.37 6.08
CA ASN A 234 -9.46 32.60 6.76
C ASN A 234 -10.75 32.36 5.96
N ALA A 235 -10.75 32.56 4.64
CA ALA A 235 -11.87 32.18 3.77
C ALA A 235 -11.34 31.46 2.53
N CYS A 236 -11.75 30.22 2.30
CA CYS A 236 -11.37 29.48 1.09
C CYS A 236 -12.34 29.85 -0.04
N ALA A 237 -11.84 30.30 -1.19
CA ALA A 237 -12.65 30.52 -2.39
C ALA A 237 -11.96 29.84 -3.58
N ALA A 238 -12.62 28.86 -4.19
CA ALA A 238 -12.01 28.06 -5.26
C ALA A 238 -12.96 27.95 -6.45
N THR A 239 -12.44 28.20 -7.65
CA THR A 239 -13.12 27.89 -8.91
C THR A 239 -12.46 26.66 -9.52
N PHE A 240 -13.26 25.62 -9.77
CA PHE A 240 -12.76 24.35 -10.28
C PHE A 240 -12.67 24.38 -11.80
N PHE A 241 -11.48 24.09 -12.33
CA PHE A 241 -11.23 23.94 -13.75
C PHE A 241 -10.92 22.48 -14.09
N GLN A 242 -11.35 22.02 -15.26
CA GLN A 242 -10.84 20.77 -15.82
C GLN A 242 -9.39 20.98 -16.25
N ARG A 243 -8.52 20.03 -15.89
CA ARG A 243 -7.06 20.21 -16.02
C ARG A 243 -6.53 20.18 -17.47
N LEU A 244 -7.30 19.63 -18.41
CA LEU A 244 -6.98 19.65 -19.85
C LEU A 244 -8.24 19.96 -20.67
N GLN A 245 -8.29 21.13 -21.31
CA GLN A 245 -9.27 21.39 -22.36
C GLN A 245 -8.79 20.73 -23.65
N ARG A 246 -9.59 19.83 -24.22
CA ARG A 246 -9.41 19.40 -25.61
C ARG A 246 -9.55 20.64 -26.49
N TRP A 247 -8.46 21.08 -27.13
CA TRP A 247 -8.53 22.05 -28.21
C TRP A 247 -9.29 21.39 -29.36
N LEU A 248 -10.61 21.59 -29.41
CA LEU A 248 -11.36 21.43 -30.64
C LEU A 248 -11.06 22.69 -31.47
N THR A 249 -9.96 22.66 -32.21
CA THR A 249 -9.83 23.53 -33.38
C THR A 249 -10.88 23.07 -34.38
N GLY A 250 -11.81 23.97 -34.71
CA GLY A 250 -12.80 23.78 -35.77
C GLY A 250 -12.17 23.70 -37.15
#